data_AF-A0A9W6TLA1-F1
#
_entry.id   AF-A0A9W6TLA1-F1
#
_cell.length_a   1.000
_cell.length_b   1.000
_cell.length_c   1.000
_cell.angle_alpha   90.00
_cell.angle_beta   90.00
_cell.angle_gamma   90.00
#
_symmetry.space_group_name_H-M   'P 1'
#
loop_
_entity.id
_entity.type
_entity.pdbx_description
1 polymer ?
#
loop_
_entity_poly.entity_id
_entity_poly.type
_entity_poly.pdbx_seq_one_letter_code
_entity_poly.pdbx_strand_id
1 'polypeptide(L)'
;MPPPLPWTELARGLDEHRANEFLDNMKKFHIVKSQSSKCSVCGDLEPHNMNYQLTTCASETCKASQEECPWRGNFLTCSVSGLKNCYSLHSHIESCMSPRRNGLNFQQKDFCRQMAASGHRPMRILVNMTTQFSTGDSPSLRSVQNFCNNYLRSKCDNHDYYFEIAEKIQRQCFTGLEGDFSPFTFGWDFDVHGKLVVGDGSNQQPFLVGITTKTMLRRMDRPPSSFIFHMDATYKLNQVNFPILVMGISDSCRSFHLVAIFVVSQVTEEMHSKALASLRRVYSAVTQKGMVVQYVLGDADYAQYNACKVVFEDCKFTYIMCFFHVMVKVQERTKGLPGYLAVSVLETIYDMHFASSASTFQHLKQKSSYLWRQNPLLVPFAQYFEAVWLESSFSAWQCYLTPPGYATTNNPVEQFNRVLKRDYTLRQRLKMGTLLRELEKCCVHESTKPQIFRDQPEPSKSIQRRAKQLAKDGVLVLGNLAMDQMDPNVLAGFSLRVHSACAPRIWIPSRKRTEEYLATTAQMGVNYARMECAGQPYAGWYVNIQLQHCQCKYWWKFGSCIHLVYAFMVTNRLDSQGKRVL
;
A
#
# COMPACT_ATOMS: atom_id res chain seq x y z
N MET A 1 -36.34 -21.38 -58.56
CA MET A 1 -35.94 -20.79 -57.27
C MET A 1 -37.15 -20.05 -56.71
N PRO A 2 -37.51 -20.21 -55.43
CA PRO A 2 -38.55 -19.36 -54.84
C PRO A 2 -38.15 -17.88 -54.97
N PRO A 3 -39.10 -16.97 -55.21
CA PRO A 3 -38.81 -15.54 -55.35
C PRO A 3 -38.13 -15.00 -54.08
N PRO A 4 -37.18 -14.07 -54.20
CA PRO A 4 -36.53 -13.47 -53.05
C PRO A 4 -37.59 -12.79 -52.17
N LEU A 5 -37.57 -13.11 -50.88
CA LEU A 5 -38.50 -12.50 -49.92
C LEU A 5 -38.31 -10.97 -49.94
N PRO A 6 -39.39 -10.18 -49.96
CA PRO A 6 -39.33 -8.72 -50.09
C PRO A 6 -38.92 -8.04 -48.77
N TRP A 7 -37.64 -8.16 -48.40
CA TRP A 7 -37.10 -7.54 -47.20
C TRP A 7 -37.08 -6.01 -47.31
N THR A 8 -37.72 -5.33 -46.36
CA THR A 8 -37.65 -3.87 -46.22
C THR A 8 -36.43 -3.49 -45.39
N GLU A 9 -35.64 -2.54 -45.87
CA GLU A 9 -34.51 -2.00 -45.12
C GLU A 9 -34.97 -1.14 -43.94
N LEU A 10 -34.46 -1.45 -42.75
CA LEU A 10 -34.69 -0.65 -41.55
C LEU A 10 -33.51 0.27 -41.25
N ALA A 11 -32.28 -0.25 -41.41
CA ALA A 11 -31.05 0.50 -41.23
C ALA A 11 -29.87 -0.24 -41.88
N ARG A 12 -28.87 0.51 -42.36
CA ARG A 12 -27.68 -0.03 -43.05
C ARG A 12 -26.41 0.63 -42.53
N GLY A 13 -25.32 -0.14 -42.48
CA GLY A 13 -24.00 0.37 -42.11
C GLY A 13 -23.93 0.87 -40.67
N LEU A 14 -24.70 0.29 -39.75
CA LEU A 14 -24.65 0.66 -38.34
C LEU A 14 -23.36 0.08 -37.73
N ASP A 15 -22.53 0.93 -37.14
CA ASP A 15 -21.48 0.47 -36.22
C ASP A 15 -22.07 -0.26 -35.01
N GLU A 16 -21.25 -0.98 -34.24
CA GLU A 16 -21.72 -1.80 -33.13
C GLU A 16 -22.55 -1.00 -32.10
N HIS A 17 -22.18 0.25 -31.82
CA HIS A 17 -22.89 1.10 -30.87
C HIS A 17 -24.29 1.45 -31.40
N ARG A 18 -24.36 2.02 -32.61
CA ARG A 18 -25.62 2.43 -33.26
C ARG A 18 -26.53 1.24 -33.54
N ALA A 19 -25.94 0.09 -33.87
CA ALA A 19 -26.66 -1.16 -34.08
C ALA A 19 -27.36 -1.63 -32.80
N ASN A 20 -26.66 -1.60 -31.66
CA ASN A 20 -27.24 -2.02 -30.39
C ASN A 20 -28.32 -1.03 -29.91
N GLU A 21 -28.11 0.28 -30.07
CA GLU A 21 -29.11 1.31 -29.76
C GLU A 21 -30.36 1.17 -30.65
N PHE A 22 -30.18 0.92 -31.95
CA PHE A 22 -31.27 0.66 -32.87
C PHE A 22 -32.09 -0.57 -32.44
N LEU A 23 -31.43 -1.68 -32.12
CA LEU A 23 -32.09 -2.92 -31.71
C LEU A 23 -32.78 -2.81 -30.35
N ASP A 24 -32.22 -2.05 -29.40
CA ASP A 24 -32.83 -1.78 -28.10
C ASP A 24 -34.16 -1.00 -28.22
N ASN A 25 -34.33 -0.24 -29.31
CA ASN A 25 -35.56 0.49 -29.61
C ASN A 25 -36.60 -0.32 -30.39
N MET A 26 -36.26 -1.52 -30.87
CA MET A 26 -37.21 -2.40 -31.54
C MET A 26 -38.11 -3.15 -30.54
N LYS A 27 -39.26 -3.63 -31.03
CA LYS A 27 -40.09 -4.58 -30.27
C LYS A 27 -39.29 -5.84 -29.97
N LYS A 28 -39.56 -6.46 -28.81
CA LYS A 28 -38.88 -7.68 -28.39
C LYS A 28 -38.99 -8.76 -29.48
N PHE A 29 -37.87 -9.41 -29.78
CA PHE A 29 -37.78 -10.48 -30.77
C PHE A 29 -36.94 -11.65 -30.24
N HIS A 30 -37.11 -12.83 -30.86
CA HIS A 30 -36.28 -14.00 -30.65
C HIS A 30 -35.47 -14.31 -31.90
N ILE A 31 -34.20 -14.69 -31.74
CA ILE A 31 -33.38 -15.18 -32.83
C ILE A 31 -33.75 -16.65 -33.05
N VAL A 32 -34.28 -16.96 -34.22
CA VAL A 32 -34.68 -18.33 -34.62
C VAL A 32 -33.61 -19.02 -35.44
N LYS A 33 -32.71 -18.25 -36.07
CA LYS A 33 -31.59 -18.78 -36.84
C LYS A 33 -30.40 -17.85 -36.72
N SER A 34 -29.21 -18.39 -36.48
CA SER A 34 -27.94 -17.67 -36.52
C SER A 34 -26.93 -18.55 -37.23
N GLN A 35 -26.30 -18.06 -38.30
CA GLN A 35 -25.31 -18.82 -39.06
C GLN A 35 -24.26 -17.90 -39.69
N SER A 36 -23.07 -18.45 -39.94
CA SER A 36 -22.04 -17.77 -40.71
C SER A 36 -22.32 -17.88 -42.21
N SER A 37 -22.17 -16.78 -42.96
CA SER A 37 -22.36 -16.69 -44.41
C SER A 37 -21.29 -15.79 -45.02
N LYS A 38 -21.03 -15.84 -46.34
CA LYS A 38 -20.11 -14.89 -47.00
C LYS A 38 -20.57 -13.44 -46.78
N CYS A 39 -19.64 -12.56 -46.44
CA CYS A 39 -19.98 -11.18 -46.12
C CYS A 39 -20.46 -10.40 -47.35
N SER A 40 -21.55 -9.64 -47.17
CA SER A 40 -22.07 -8.68 -48.14
C SER A 40 -22.30 -7.28 -47.53
N VAL A 41 -21.71 -7.02 -46.35
CA VAL A 41 -22.06 -5.85 -45.51
C VAL A 41 -21.03 -4.73 -45.60
N CYS A 42 -19.73 -5.03 -45.54
CA CYS A 42 -18.69 -4.03 -45.23
C CYS A 42 -17.76 -3.64 -46.39
N GLY A 43 -18.03 -4.08 -47.62
CA GLY A 43 -17.31 -3.67 -48.83
C GLY A 43 -15.82 -4.03 -48.88
N ASP A 44 -15.33 -4.79 -47.90
CA ASP A 44 -13.94 -5.23 -47.81
C ASP A 44 -13.58 -6.15 -49.00
N LEU A 45 -12.36 -5.99 -49.50
CA LEU A 45 -11.84 -6.74 -50.65
C LEU A 45 -11.42 -8.16 -50.26
N GLU A 46 -11.02 -8.36 -49.00
CA GLU A 46 -10.61 -9.66 -48.49
C GLU A 46 -11.83 -10.54 -48.15
N PRO A 47 -11.92 -11.77 -48.67
CA PRO A 47 -13.03 -12.67 -48.38
C PRO A 47 -13.12 -13.01 -46.89
N HIS A 48 -14.26 -12.68 -46.29
CA HIS A 48 -14.55 -13.01 -44.89
C HIS A 48 -16.06 -13.24 -44.71
N ASN A 49 -16.47 -13.56 -43.48
CA ASN A 49 -17.84 -13.96 -43.18
C ASN A 49 -18.67 -12.83 -42.55
N MET A 50 -19.97 -12.96 -42.61
CA MET A 50 -20.93 -12.22 -41.82
C MET A 50 -21.78 -13.20 -41.01
N ASN A 51 -22.22 -12.77 -39.83
CA ASN A 51 -23.24 -13.49 -39.07
C ASN A 51 -24.62 -13.10 -39.60
N TYR A 52 -25.34 -14.07 -40.14
CA TYR A 52 -26.71 -13.95 -40.63
C TYR A 52 -27.69 -14.41 -39.54
N GLN A 53 -28.59 -13.51 -39.12
CA GLN A 53 -29.56 -13.80 -38.06
C GLN A 53 -31.00 -13.54 -38.53
N LEU A 54 -31.87 -14.55 -38.40
CA LEU A 54 -33.31 -14.37 -38.56
C LEU A 54 -33.99 -14.31 -37.21
N THR A 55 -34.96 -13.40 -37.10
CA THR A 55 -35.70 -13.17 -35.86
C THR A 55 -37.21 -13.20 -36.08
N THR A 56 -37.94 -13.55 -35.02
CA THR A 56 -39.41 -13.53 -34.97
C THR A 56 -39.88 -12.61 -33.86
N CYS A 57 -41.09 -12.07 -33.99
CA CYS A 57 -41.68 -11.21 -32.98
C CYS A 57 -41.91 -11.97 -31.65
N ALA A 58 -41.53 -11.33 -30.54
CA ALA A 58 -41.74 -11.80 -29.18
C ALA A 58 -42.41 -10.73 -28.30
N SER A 59 -43.05 -9.75 -28.93
CA SER A 59 -43.74 -8.63 -28.29
C SER A 59 -45.01 -9.13 -27.59
N GLU A 60 -45.17 -8.84 -26.30
CA GLU A 60 -46.37 -9.20 -25.53
C GLU A 60 -47.61 -8.50 -26.08
N THR A 61 -47.48 -7.25 -26.57
CA THR A 61 -48.58 -6.54 -27.25
C THR A 61 -49.03 -7.25 -28.53
N CYS A 62 -48.11 -7.83 -29.31
CA CYS A 62 -48.49 -8.57 -30.51
C CYS A 62 -48.99 -9.99 -30.19
N LYS A 63 -48.65 -10.52 -29.01
CA LYS A 63 -49.10 -11.84 -28.54
C LYS A 63 -50.52 -11.78 -27.96
N ALA A 64 -50.99 -10.60 -27.55
CA ALA A 64 -52.36 -10.39 -27.08
C ALA A 64 -53.39 -10.53 -28.22
N SER A 65 -52.97 -10.27 -29.46
CA SER A 65 -53.73 -10.60 -30.66
C SER A 65 -53.74 -12.14 -30.82
N GLN A 66 -54.90 -12.76 -31.04
CA GLN A 66 -55.06 -14.23 -31.09
C GLN A 66 -54.35 -14.91 -32.29
N GLU A 67 -53.55 -14.18 -33.06
CA GLU A 67 -52.81 -14.65 -34.24
C GLU A 67 -51.30 -14.48 -34.05
N GLU A 68 -50.50 -15.37 -34.68
CA GLU A 68 -49.05 -15.24 -34.67
C GLU A 68 -48.60 -14.01 -35.46
N CYS A 69 -47.77 -13.17 -34.83
CA CYS A 69 -47.28 -11.96 -35.46
C CYS A 69 -46.43 -12.28 -36.73
N PRO A 70 -46.77 -11.71 -37.90
CA PRO A 70 -46.12 -12.05 -39.16
C PRO A 70 -44.74 -11.39 -39.31
N TRP A 71 -44.41 -10.42 -38.45
CA TRP A 71 -43.13 -9.71 -38.48
C TRP A 71 -41.94 -10.68 -38.35
N ARG A 72 -40.95 -10.52 -39.22
CA ARG A 72 -39.65 -11.18 -39.17
C ARG A 72 -38.54 -10.14 -39.30
N GLY A 73 -37.44 -10.32 -38.57
CA GLY A 73 -36.23 -9.52 -38.74
C GLY A 73 -35.13 -10.32 -39.42
N ASN A 74 -34.30 -9.65 -40.21
CA ASN A 74 -33.06 -10.19 -40.76
C ASN A 74 -31.91 -9.23 -40.46
N PHE A 75 -30.94 -9.71 -39.69
CA PHE A 75 -29.81 -8.92 -39.21
C PHE A 75 -28.50 -9.52 -39.71
N LEU A 76 -27.71 -8.71 -40.41
CA LEU A 76 -26.43 -9.11 -40.99
C LEU A 76 -25.30 -8.35 -40.30
N THR A 77 -24.35 -9.04 -39.69
CA THR A 77 -23.19 -8.40 -39.03
C THR A 77 -21.88 -8.86 -39.67
N CYS A 78 -21.08 -7.94 -40.21
CA CYS A 78 -19.74 -8.22 -40.74
C CYS A 78 -18.81 -8.69 -39.62
N SER A 79 -18.08 -9.80 -39.82
CA SER A 79 -17.20 -10.35 -38.77
C SER A 79 -15.91 -9.56 -38.58
N VAL A 80 -15.56 -8.69 -39.54
CA VAL A 80 -14.31 -7.90 -39.53
C VAL A 80 -14.59 -6.48 -39.06
N SER A 81 -15.44 -5.74 -39.78
CA SER A 81 -15.71 -4.33 -39.46
C SER A 81 -16.75 -4.12 -38.36
N GLY A 82 -17.49 -5.17 -37.97
CA GLY A 82 -18.59 -5.07 -37.01
C GLY A 82 -19.84 -4.32 -37.51
N LEU A 83 -19.84 -3.83 -38.76
CA LEU A 83 -20.99 -3.15 -39.35
C LEU A 83 -22.21 -4.07 -39.42
N LYS A 84 -23.39 -3.51 -39.15
CA LYS A 84 -24.67 -4.22 -39.12
C LYS A 84 -25.70 -3.60 -40.06
N ASN A 85 -26.35 -4.46 -40.84
CA ASN A 85 -27.52 -4.13 -41.65
C ASN A 85 -28.75 -4.83 -41.06
N CYS A 86 -29.85 -4.10 -40.98
CA CYS A 86 -31.10 -4.56 -40.38
C CYS A 86 -32.25 -4.44 -41.39
N TYR A 87 -32.97 -5.53 -41.58
CA TYR A 87 -34.13 -5.62 -42.46
C TYR A 87 -35.33 -6.22 -41.72
N SER A 88 -36.53 -5.96 -42.21
CA SER A 88 -37.75 -6.62 -41.74
C SER A 88 -38.61 -7.13 -42.89
N LEU A 89 -39.39 -8.17 -42.60
CA LEU A 89 -40.42 -8.71 -43.47
C LEU A 89 -41.75 -8.61 -42.73
N HIS A 90 -42.77 -8.08 -43.41
CA HIS A 90 -44.09 -7.76 -42.83
C HIS A 90 -44.04 -6.73 -41.69
N SER A 91 -45.22 -6.21 -41.31
CA SER A 91 -45.40 -5.32 -40.16
C SER A 91 -45.79 -6.11 -38.90
N HIS A 92 -45.57 -5.52 -37.73
CA HIS A 92 -46.17 -6.03 -36.49
C HIS A 92 -47.70 -5.89 -36.53
N ILE A 93 -48.43 -6.79 -35.85
CA ILE A 93 -49.90 -6.73 -35.74
C ILE A 93 -50.31 -5.47 -34.99
N GLU A 94 -49.71 -5.27 -33.83
CA GLU A 94 -49.90 -4.07 -33.02
C GLU A 94 -48.80 -3.05 -33.31
N SER A 95 -49.13 -1.76 -33.30
CA SER A 95 -48.15 -0.67 -33.41
C SER A 95 -47.53 -0.33 -32.05
N CYS A 96 -48.29 -0.46 -30.96
CA CYS A 96 -47.88 -0.11 -29.60
C CYS A 96 -46.70 -0.96 -29.08
N MET A 97 -45.67 -0.31 -28.55
CA MET A 97 -44.53 -0.98 -27.92
C MET A 97 -44.97 -1.84 -26.73
N SER A 98 -44.37 -3.02 -26.56
CA SER A 98 -44.54 -3.78 -25.32
C SER A 98 -43.99 -3.01 -24.12
N PRO A 99 -44.58 -3.17 -22.92
CA PRO A 99 -43.95 -2.70 -21.69
C PRO A 99 -42.50 -3.21 -21.66
N ARG A 100 -41.53 -2.29 -21.59
CA ARG A 100 -40.11 -2.67 -21.53
C ARG A 100 -39.92 -3.44 -20.23
N ARG A 101 -39.45 -4.69 -20.29
CA ARG A 101 -38.95 -5.35 -19.08
C ARG A 101 -37.79 -4.52 -18.52
N ASN A 102 -37.72 -4.42 -17.19
CA ASN A 102 -36.69 -3.75 -16.38
C ASN A 102 -35.26 -4.34 -16.51
N GLY A 103 -34.82 -4.59 -17.74
CA GLY A 103 -33.47 -5.01 -18.11
C GLY A 103 -32.60 -3.83 -18.49
N LEU A 104 -31.29 -3.98 -18.36
CA LEU A 104 -30.33 -2.94 -18.70
C LEU A 104 -30.23 -2.80 -20.23
N ASN A 105 -30.44 -1.59 -20.75
CA ASN A 105 -30.14 -1.24 -22.14
C ASN A 105 -28.62 -1.17 -22.38
N PHE A 106 -28.19 -0.99 -23.63
CA PHE A 106 -26.79 -0.96 -24.02
C PHE A 106 -25.97 0.10 -23.24
N GLN A 107 -26.46 1.35 -23.17
CA GLN A 107 -25.78 2.44 -22.47
C GLN A 107 -25.68 2.18 -20.96
N GLN A 108 -26.74 1.65 -20.35
CA GLN A 108 -26.76 1.26 -18.94
C GLN A 108 -25.81 0.09 -18.66
N LYS A 109 -25.72 -0.89 -19.57
CA LYS A 109 -24.74 -1.99 -19.48
C LYS A 109 -23.33 -1.45 -19.54
N ASP A 110 -23.04 -0.54 -20.47
CA ASP A 110 -21.71 0.03 -20.61
C ASP A 110 -21.32 0.86 -19.38
N PHE A 111 -22.24 1.68 -18.89
CA PHE A 111 -22.09 2.38 -17.62
C PHE A 111 -21.83 1.42 -16.46
N CYS A 112 -22.59 0.32 -16.36
CA CYS A 112 -22.38 -0.71 -15.36
C CYS A 112 -20.98 -1.34 -15.46
N ARG A 113 -20.48 -1.63 -16.67
CA ARG A 113 -19.12 -2.17 -16.88
C ARG A 113 -18.06 -1.21 -16.37
N GLN A 114 -18.12 0.05 -16.80
CA GLN A 114 -17.14 1.07 -16.42
C GLN A 114 -17.09 1.27 -14.90
N MET A 115 -18.25 1.41 -14.27
CA MET A 115 -18.36 1.63 -12.84
C MET A 115 -17.99 0.39 -12.03
N ALA A 116 -18.38 -0.81 -12.48
CA ALA A 116 -17.98 -2.06 -11.83
C ALA A 116 -16.47 -2.29 -11.91
N ALA A 117 -15.86 -2.05 -13.09
CA ALA A 117 -14.42 -2.12 -13.27
C ALA A 117 -13.67 -1.11 -12.39
N SER A 118 -14.30 0.04 -12.10
CA SER A 118 -13.79 1.07 -11.18
C SER A 118 -14.05 0.77 -9.69
N GLY A 119 -14.59 -0.42 -9.36
CA GLY A 119 -14.78 -0.87 -7.98
C GLY A 119 -16.03 -0.32 -7.28
N HIS A 120 -16.97 0.30 -8.02
CA HIS A 120 -18.23 0.75 -7.44
C HIS A 120 -19.14 -0.43 -7.09
N ARG A 121 -19.79 -0.37 -5.94
CA ARG A 121 -20.76 -1.39 -5.51
C ARG A 121 -22.05 -1.28 -6.34
N PRO A 122 -22.74 -2.40 -6.64
CA PRO A 122 -23.96 -2.40 -7.48
C PRO A 122 -25.02 -1.37 -7.07
N MET A 123 -25.22 -1.12 -5.78
CA MET A 123 -26.16 -0.09 -5.31
C MET A 123 -25.70 1.33 -5.67
N ARG A 124 -24.40 1.63 -5.58
CA ARG A 124 -23.85 2.92 -6.00
C ARG A 124 -23.92 3.09 -7.51
N ILE A 125 -23.69 2.01 -8.26
CA ILE A 125 -23.87 1.99 -9.71
C ILE A 125 -25.33 2.33 -10.04
N LEU A 126 -26.30 1.68 -9.39
CA LEU A 126 -27.72 1.95 -9.60
C LEU A 126 -28.07 3.42 -9.32
N VAL A 127 -27.68 3.97 -8.18
CA VAL A 127 -27.95 5.37 -7.83
C VAL A 127 -27.40 6.32 -8.88
N ASN A 128 -26.11 6.17 -9.24
CA ASN A 128 -25.46 7.05 -10.22
C ASN A 128 -26.10 6.90 -11.61
N MET A 129 -26.48 5.68 -11.99
CA MET A 129 -27.15 5.39 -13.26
C MET A 129 -28.54 6.06 -13.31
N THR A 130 -29.34 5.99 -12.23
CA THR A 130 -30.65 6.65 -12.18
C THR A 130 -30.51 8.17 -12.31
N THR A 131 -29.48 8.77 -11.70
CA THR A 131 -29.18 10.20 -11.86
C THR A 131 -28.74 10.56 -13.27
N GLN A 132 -27.90 9.74 -13.90
CA GLN A 132 -27.33 10.05 -15.23
C GLN A 132 -28.34 9.92 -16.37
N PHE A 133 -29.20 8.90 -16.33
CA PHE A 133 -30.06 8.56 -17.46
C PHE A 133 -31.51 9.08 -17.32
N SER A 134 -31.88 9.73 -16.20
CA SER A 134 -33.20 10.34 -15.96
C SER A 134 -34.37 9.47 -16.44
N THR A 135 -34.33 8.17 -16.17
CA THR A 135 -35.27 7.20 -16.73
C THR A 135 -36.53 7.05 -15.88
N GLY A 136 -37.71 7.17 -16.49
CA GLY A 136 -39.01 6.86 -15.85
C GLY A 136 -39.13 5.40 -15.39
N ASP A 137 -38.41 4.47 -16.04
CA ASP A 137 -38.27 3.07 -15.63
C ASP A 137 -36.83 2.81 -15.14
N SER A 138 -36.63 2.77 -13.82
CA SER A 138 -35.32 2.47 -13.22
C SER A 138 -35.08 0.95 -13.17
N PRO A 139 -33.93 0.44 -13.63
CA PRO A 139 -33.62 -0.98 -13.56
C PRO A 139 -33.53 -1.45 -12.10
N SER A 140 -33.91 -2.71 -11.86
CA SER A 140 -33.83 -3.26 -10.49
C SER A 140 -32.38 -3.44 -10.03
N LEU A 141 -32.14 -3.32 -8.72
CA LEU A 141 -30.83 -3.61 -8.13
C LEU A 141 -30.35 -5.03 -8.48
N ARG A 142 -31.27 -6.00 -8.54
CA ARG A 142 -30.94 -7.39 -8.90
C ARG A 142 -30.43 -7.48 -10.35
N SER A 143 -31.01 -6.72 -11.27
CA SER A 143 -30.56 -6.65 -12.67
C SER A 143 -29.11 -6.13 -12.75
N VAL A 144 -28.82 -5.03 -12.04
CA VAL A 144 -27.47 -4.45 -11.95
C VAL A 144 -26.48 -5.42 -11.30
N GLN A 145 -26.84 -6.03 -10.17
CA GLN A 145 -26.01 -7.01 -9.47
C GLN A 145 -25.66 -8.20 -10.38
N ASN A 146 -26.65 -8.81 -11.02
CA ASN A 146 -26.43 -9.97 -11.88
C ASN A 146 -25.51 -9.63 -13.06
N PHE A 147 -25.75 -8.50 -13.72
CA PHE A 147 -24.93 -8.06 -14.84
C PHE A 147 -23.49 -7.76 -14.40
N CYS A 148 -23.30 -6.94 -13.36
CA CYS A 148 -21.98 -6.59 -12.86
C CYS A 148 -21.21 -7.81 -12.35
N ASN A 149 -21.86 -8.71 -11.61
CA ASN A 149 -21.20 -9.92 -11.11
C ASN A 149 -20.76 -10.85 -12.24
N ASN A 150 -21.59 -11.03 -13.27
CA ASN A 150 -21.24 -11.83 -14.44
C ASN A 150 -20.07 -11.19 -15.21
N TYR A 151 -20.15 -9.88 -15.48
CA TYR A 151 -19.08 -9.13 -16.14
C TYR A 151 -17.77 -9.21 -15.36
N LEU A 152 -17.79 -8.91 -14.06
CA LEU A 152 -16.60 -8.95 -13.21
C LEU A 152 -15.98 -10.35 -13.15
N ARG A 153 -16.81 -11.41 -13.11
CA ARG A 153 -16.30 -12.79 -13.13
C ARG A 153 -15.66 -13.13 -14.47
N SER A 154 -16.35 -12.83 -15.58
CA SER A 154 -15.94 -13.26 -16.92
C SER A 154 -14.85 -12.41 -17.57
N LYS A 155 -14.70 -11.15 -17.15
CA LYS A 155 -13.77 -10.17 -17.75
C LYS A 155 -12.81 -9.55 -16.75
N CYS A 156 -13.05 -9.70 -15.44
CA CYS A 156 -12.26 -9.03 -14.41
C CYS A 156 -11.64 -9.94 -13.35
N ASP A 157 -11.50 -11.25 -13.61
CA ASP A 157 -10.95 -12.26 -12.69
C ASP A 157 -11.60 -12.24 -11.29
N ASN A 158 -12.87 -11.82 -11.19
CA ASN A 158 -13.55 -11.72 -9.91
C ASN A 158 -14.12 -13.08 -9.47
N HIS A 159 -13.24 -14.04 -9.21
CA HIS A 159 -13.52 -15.37 -8.71
C HIS A 159 -12.43 -15.87 -7.74
N ASP A 160 -12.75 -16.95 -7.04
CA ASP A 160 -11.85 -17.65 -6.12
C ASP A 160 -11.58 -19.10 -6.59
N TYR A 161 -11.82 -19.39 -7.88
CA TYR A 161 -11.61 -20.73 -8.44
C TYR A 161 -10.11 -21.07 -8.49
N TYR A 162 -9.72 -22.05 -7.66
CA TYR A 162 -8.33 -22.44 -7.45
C TYR A 162 -7.58 -22.75 -8.76
N PHE A 163 -8.11 -23.63 -9.61
CA PHE A 163 -7.41 -24.06 -10.83
C PHE A 163 -7.11 -22.88 -11.77
N GLU A 164 -8.07 -21.98 -11.97
CA GLU A 164 -7.88 -20.79 -12.81
C GLU A 164 -6.84 -19.82 -12.21
N ILE A 165 -6.84 -19.67 -10.88
CA ILE A 165 -5.86 -18.83 -10.16
C ILE A 165 -4.46 -19.46 -10.25
N ALA A 166 -4.33 -20.76 -9.99
CA ALA A 166 -3.06 -21.46 -10.06
C ALA A 166 -2.47 -21.43 -11.47
N GLU A 167 -3.30 -21.64 -12.49
CA GLU A 167 -2.89 -21.57 -13.89
C GLU A 167 -2.41 -20.16 -14.25
N LYS A 168 -3.12 -19.12 -13.83
CA LYS A 168 -2.71 -17.71 -14.02
C LYS A 168 -1.36 -17.44 -13.36
N ILE A 169 -1.20 -17.82 -12.08
CA ILE A 169 0.06 -17.65 -11.35
C ILE A 169 1.20 -18.35 -12.06
N GLN A 170 1.01 -19.59 -12.52
CA GLN A 170 2.04 -20.36 -13.19
C GLN A 170 2.41 -19.77 -14.55
N ARG A 171 1.44 -19.23 -15.29
CA ARG A 171 1.66 -18.54 -16.57
C ARG A 171 2.50 -17.26 -16.42
N GLN A 172 2.42 -16.61 -15.26
CA GLN A 172 3.16 -15.39 -14.93
C GLN A 172 4.44 -15.66 -14.13
N CYS A 173 4.81 -16.93 -13.93
CA CYS A 173 5.96 -17.30 -13.13
C CYS A 173 7.26 -16.79 -13.76
N PHE A 174 8.16 -16.28 -12.91
CA PHE A 174 9.44 -15.72 -13.33
C PHE A 174 10.23 -16.66 -14.26
N THR A 175 10.55 -16.16 -15.45
CA THR A 175 11.35 -16.82 -16.49
C THR A 175 12.73 -16.18 -16.65
N GLY A 176 12.91 -14.96 -16.14
CA GLY A 176 14.10 -14.15 -16.38
C GLY A 176 14.03 -13.27 -17.62
N LEU A 177 13.03 -13.47 -18.49
CA LEU A 177 12.85 -12.71 -19.74
C LEU A 177 11.94 -11.48 -19.58
N GLU A 178 11.33 -11.29 -18.40
CA GLU A 178 10.39 -10.20 -18.17
C GLU A 178 11.07 -8.82 -18.28
N GLY A 179 10.33 -7.82 -18.76
CA GLY A 179 10.79 -6.43 -18.74
C GLY A 179 11.02 -5.92 -17.32
N ASP A 180 11.77 -4.83 -17.19
CA ASP A 180 12.18 -4.32 -15.87
C ASP A 180 11.01 -3.91 -14.97
N PHE A 181 9.94 -3.38 -15.57
CA PHE A 181 8.71 -2.94 -14.91
C PHE A 181 7.58 -3.98 -15.03
N SER A 182 7.81 -5.09 -15.75
CA SER A 182 6.82 -6.14 -15.92
C SER A 182 6.71 -6.95 -14.62
N PRO A 183 5.51 -7.07 -14.04
CA PRO A 183 5.32 -7.86 -12.84
C PRO A 183 5.37 -9.34 -13.19
N PHE A 184 5.94 -10.14 -12.28
CA PHE A 184 5.94 -11.58 -12.37
C PHE A 184 5.65 -12.20 -11.02
N THR A 185 5.19 -13.45 -11.05
CA THR A 185 4.96 -14.25 -9.86
C THR A 185 6.18 -15.14 -9.57
N PHE A 186 6.36 -15.51 -8.31
CA PHE A 186 7.38 -16.45 -7.89
C PHE A 186 6.98 -17.13 -6.59
N GLY A 187 7.67 -18.21 -6.24
CA GLY A 187 7.45 -18.92 -4.97
C GLY A 187 8.57 -19.93 -4.70
N TRP A 188 8.32 -20.86 -3.77
CA TRP A 188 9.38 -21.72 -3.24
C TRP A 188 9.36 -23.14 -3.82
N ASP A 189 8.21 -23.79 -3.76
CA ASP A 189 8.03 -25.21 -4.12
C ASP A 189 7.71 -25.35 -5.62
N PHE A 190 8.39 -26.27 -6.29
CA PHE A 190 8.20 -26.57 -7.72
C PHE A 190 7.91 -28.06 -7.88
N ASP A 191 7.03 -28.40 -8.82
CA ASP A 191 6.72 -29.80 -9.12
C ASP A 191 7.83 -30.44 -9.98
N VAL A 192 7.66 -31.73 -10.28
CA VAL A 192 8.60 -32.51 -11.11
C VAL A 192 8.76 -31.97 -12.54
N HIS A 193 7.84 -31.11 -12.99
CA HIS A 193 7.87 -30.47 -14.30
C HIS A 193 8.42 -29.04 -14.23
N GLY A 194 8.89 -28.59 -13.07
CA GLY A 194 9.40 -27.23 -12.87
C GLY A 194 8.29 -26.18 -12.84
N LYS A 195 7.03 -26.57 -12.61
CA LYS A 195 5.91 -25.64 -12.46
C LYS A 195 5.78 -25.22 -10.99
N LEU A 196 5.53 -23.93 -10.75
CA LEU A 196 5.34 -23.42 -9.40
C LEU A 196 4.14 -24.10 -8.71
N VAL A 197 4.37 -24.67 -7.53
CA VAL A 197 3.33 -25.22 -6.66
C VAL A 197 2.83 -24.11 -5.76
N VAL A 198 1.59 -23.67 -6.01
CA VAL A 198 0.98 -22.56 -5.26
C VAL A 198 0.39 -23.02 -3.93
N GLY A 199 -0.14 -24.25 -3.87
CA GLY A 199 -0.93 -24.77 -2.74
C GLY A 199 -2.38 -24.28 -2.74
N ASP A 200 -3.31 -25.07 -2.20
CA ASP A 200 -4.75 -24.77 -2.17
C ASP A 200 -5.17 -23.92 -0.95
N GLY A 201 -4.24 -23.68 -0.02
CA GLY A 201 -4.45 -22.93 1.21
C GLY A 201 -4.86 -23.79 2.41
N SER A 202 -4.90 -25.12 2.25
CA SER A 202 -5.02 -26.06 3.36
C SER A 202 -3.74 -26.10 4.22
N ASN A 203 -3.83 -26.73 5.38
CA ASN A 203 -2.66 -26.95 6.22
C ASN A 203 -1.63 -27.88 5.55
N GLN A 204 -2.09 -28.79 4.70
CA GLN A 204 -1.26 -29.75 3.97
C GLN A 204 -0.62 -29.12 2.72
N GLN A 205 -1.32 -28.20 2.06
CA GLN A 205 -0.81 -27.47 0.89
C GLN A 205 -1.02 -25.96 1.07
N PRO A 206 -0.16 -25.31 1.88
CA PRO A 206 -0.26 -23.89 2.15
C PRO A 206 -0.18 -23.06 0.86
N PHE A 207 -1.03 -22.03 0.75
CA PHE A 207 -1.01 -21.11 -0.39
C PHE A 207 0.18 -20.15 -0.24
N LEU A 208 1.07 -20.09 -1.22
CA LEU A 208 2.18 -19.11 -1.27
C LEU A 208 2.43 -18.62 -2.69
N VAL A 209 2.39 -17.30 -2.87
CA VAL A 209 2.86 -16.65 -4.10
C VAL A 209 3.40 -15.26 -3.79
N GLY A 210 4.57 -14.94 -4.33
CA GLY A 210 5.16 -13.61 -4.35
C GLY A 210 4.93 -12.91 -5.68
N ILE A 211 4.81 -11.58 -5.66
CA ILE A 211 4.69 -10.70 -6.83
C ILE A 211 5.72 -9.59 -6.69
N THR A 212 6.50 -9.35 -7.74
CA THR A 212 7.49 -8.27 -7.80
C THR A 212 7.79 -7.88 -9.25
N THR A 213 8.70 -6.93 -9.44
CA THR A 213 9.32 -6.54 -10.71
C THR A 213 10.84 -6.55 -10.55
N LYS A 214 11.59 -6.62 -11.66
CA LYS A 214 13.07 -6.56 -11.59
C LYS A 214 13.54 -5.23 -10.99
N THR A 215 12.89 -4.12 -11.35
CA THR A 215 13.20 -2.79 -10.80
C THR A 215 13.01 -2.74 -9.28
N MET A 216 11.96 -3.36 -8.74
CA MET A 216 11.73 -3.41 -7.30
C MET A 216 12.78 -4.24 -6.56
N LEU A 217 13.21 -5.37 -7.12
CA LEU A 217 14.29 -6.19 -6.55
C LEU A 217 15.62 -5.44 -6.50
N ARG A 218 15.96 -4.72 -7.58
CA ARG A 218 17.19 -3.89 -7.65
C ARG A 218 17.22 -2.74 -6.65
N ARG A 219 16.10 -2.40 -5.98
CA ARG A 219 16.12 -1.45 -4.86
C ARG A 219 17.05 -1.90 -3.75
N MET A 220 17.21 -3.22 -3.55
CA MET A 220 18.11 -3.78 -2.53
C MET A 220 19.56 -3.92 -3.02
N ASP A 221 19.86 -3.66 -4.30
CA ASP A 221 21.23 -3.70 -4.83
C ASP A 221 22.02 -2.46 -4.43
N ARG A 222 22.31 -2.37 -3.13
CA ARG A 222 23.04 -1.30 -2.46
C ARG A 222 23.70 -1.86 -1.19
N PRO A 223 24.63 -1.13 -0.55
CA PRO A 223 25.26 -1.61 0.68
C PRO A 223 24.22 -2.02 1.74
N PRO A 224 24.31 -3.21 2.36
CA PRO A 224 23.35 -3.66 3.37
C PRO A 224 23.22 -2.73 4.58
N SER A 225 24.28 -1.97 4.88
CA SER A 225 24.30 -0.94 5.93
C SER A 225 23.46 0.29 5.60
N SER A 226 23.05 0.48 4.34
CA SER A 226 22.39 1.69 3.88
C SER A 226 20.86 1.63 4.00
N PHE A 227 20.27 0.51 4.41
CA PHE A 227 18.81 0.36 4.56
C PHE A 227 18.40 -0.51 5.75
N ILE A 228 17.13 -0.38 6.17
CA ILE A 228 16.46 -1.35 7.03
C ILE A 228 15.55 -2.23 6.17
N PHE A 229 15.68 -3.55 6.27
CA PHE A 229 14.73 -4.49 5.68
C PHE A 229 13.50 -4.63 6.58
N HIS A 230 12.30 -4.51 6.01
CA HIS A 230 11.03 -4.59 6.69
C HIS A 230 10.20 -5.73 6.12
N MET A 231 9.47 -6.39 7.02
CA MET A 231 8.43 -7.35 6.68
C MET A 231 7.26 -7.15 7.64
N ASP A 232 6.06 -7.01 7.10
CA ASP A 232 4.82 -6.88 7.88
C ASP A 232 3.67 -7.60 7.19
N ALA A 233 2.80 -8.21 8.00
CA ALA A 233 1.61 -8.92 7.53
C ALA A 233 0.37 -8.01 7.62
N THR A 234 -0.35 -7.87 6.51
CA THR A 234 -1.57 -7.06 6.47
C THR A 234 -2.80 -7.87 6.10
N TYR A 235 -3.86 -7.68 6.89
CA TYR A 235 -5.07 -8.49 6.84
C TYR A 235 -6.26 -7.71 6.28
N LYS A 236 -7.34 -8.43 5.94
CA LYS A 236 -8.62 -7.90 5.42
C LYS A 236 -8.53 -7.34 3.99
N LEU A 237 -7.70 -7.93 3.13
CA LEU A 237 -7.61 -7.58 1.70
C LEU A 237 -8.34 -8.57 0.79
N ASN A 238 -8.55 -9.81 1.22
CA ASN A 238 -9.29 -10.82 0.47
C ASN A 238 -10.41 -11.49 1.29
N GLN A 239 -11.30 -12.19 0.60
CA GLN A 239 -12.48 -12.85 1.18
C GLN A 239 -12.13 -14.12 1.97
N VAL A 240 -11.03 -14.80 1.62
CA VAL A 240 -10.53 -16.01 2.29
C VAL A 240 -9.64 -15.71 3.50
N ASN A 241 -9.48 -14.44 3.87
CA ASN A 241 -8.68 -13.95 5.00
C ASN A 241 -7.18 -14.29 4.95
N PHE A 242 -6.63 -14.61 3.77
CA PHE A 242 -5.20 -14.84 3.59
C PHE A 242 -4.41 -13.55 3.91
N PRO A 243 -3.40 -13.61 4.80
CA PRO A 243 -2.47 -12.51 5.02
C PRO A 243 -1.75 -12.08 3.74
N ILE A 244 -1.48 -10.79 3.64
CA ILE A 244 -0.61 -10.23 2.61
C ILE A 244 0.70 -9.80 3.29
N LEU A 245 1.81 -10.47 3.00
CA LEU A 245 3.12 -10.06 3.51
C LEU A 245 3.69 -8.99 2.59
N VAL A 246 4.00 -7.83 3.15
CA VAL A 246 4.65 -6.75 2.43
C VAL A 246 6.10 -6.70 2.86
N MET A 247 7.01 -6.84 1.89
CA MET A 247 8.44 -6.79 2.10
C MET A 247 9.04 -5.60 1.36
N GLY A 248 9.91 -4.86 2.03
CA GLY A 248 10.56 -3.70 1.44
C GLY A 248 11.70 -3.17 2.30
N ILE A 249 12.31 -2.09 1.85
CA ILE A 249 13.41 -1.45 2.56
C ILE A 249 13.05 -0.01 2.93
N SER A 250 13.59 0.51 4.03
CA SER A 250 13.54 1.94 4.31
C SER A 250 14.91 2.58 4.28
N ASP A 251 14.93 3.85 3.84
CA ASP A 251 16.14 4.66 3.73
C ASP A 251 16.43 5.48 5.00
N SER A 252 17.50 6.29 4.98
CA SER A 252 17.92 7.10 6.13
C SER A 252 16.94 8.23 6.50
N CYS A 253 15.91 8.45 5.68
CA CYS A 253 14.79 9.35 5.93
C CYS A 253 13.51 8.61 6.33
N ARG A 254 13.58 7.28 6.52
CA ARG A 254 12.47 6.39 6.87
C ARG A 254 11.41 6.32 5.76
N SER A 255 11.79 6.64 4.53
CA SER A 255 10.94 6.44 3.36
C SER A 255 10.90 4.96 3.01
N PHE A 256 9.72 4.40 2.80
CA PHE A 256 9.55 2.98 2.45
C PHE A 256 9.62 2.75 0.95
N HIS A 257 10.36 1.73 0.54
CA HIS A 257 10.54 1.31 -0.84
C HIS A 257 10.15 -0.17 -0.96
N LEU A 258 9.02 -0.44 -1.61
CA LEU A 258 8.49 -1.80 -1.77
C LEU A 258 9.45 -2.68 -2.57
N VAL A 259 9.65 -3.92 -2.14
CA VAL A 259 10.49 -4.92 -2.83
C VAL A 259 9.66 -6.09 -3.34
N ALA A 260 8.73 -6.62 -2.55
CA ALA A 260 7.86 -7.70 -2.96
C ALA A 260 6.58 -7.73 -2.10
N ILE A 261 5.52 -8.30 -2.67
CA ILE A 261 4.27 -8.60 -1.96
C ILE A 261 4.01 -10.09 -2.06
N PHE A 262 3.63 -10.72 -0.96
CA PHE A 262 3.23 -12.13 -0.94
C PHE A 262 1.78 -12.28 -0.50
N VAL A 263 1.09 -13.25 -1.08
CA VAL A 263 -0.15 -13.81 -0.54
C VAL A 263 0.21 -15.13 0.12
N VAL A 264 -0.11 -15.28 1.40
CA VAL A 264 0.12 -16.52 2.16
C VAL A 264 -1.17 -16.96 2.82
N SER A 265 -1.44 -18.26 2.91
CA SER A 265 -2.63 -18.76 3.64
C SER A 265 -2.47 -18.72 5.17
N GLN A 266 -1.23 -18.86 5.66
CA GLN A 266 -0.91 -18.85 7.09
C GLN A 266 0.42 -18.13 7.37
N VAL A 267 0.53 -17.59 8.59
CA VAL A 267 1.70 -16.86 9.09
C VAL A 267 2.48 -17.77 10.04
N THR A 268 3.15 -18.78 9.48
CA THR A 268 4.01 -19.71 10.23
C THR A 268 5.48 -19.47 9.90
N GLU A 269 6.38 -20.01 10.72
CA GLU A 269 7.83 -19.90 10.51
C GLU A 269 8.24 -20.50 9.16
N GLU A 270 7.67 -21.64 8.79
CA GLU A 270 7.89 -22.27 7.49
C GLU A 270 7.48 -21.34 6.34
N MET A 271 6.32 -20.70 6.43
CA MET A 271 5.82 -19.83 5.37
C MET A 271 6.64 -18.55 5.23
N HIS A 272 7.08 -17.97 6.35
CA HIS A 272 8.04 -16.86 6.30
C HIS A 272 9.36 -17.29 5.69
N SER A 273 9.87 -18.48 6.04
CA SER A 273 11.11 -19.02 5.49
C SER A 273 11.00 -19.23 3.98
N LYS A 274 9.91 -19.84 3.50
CA LYS A 274 9.65 -20.03 2.07
C LYS A 274 9.52 -18.71 1.32
N ALA A 275 8.81 -17.73 1.89
CA ALA A 275 8.66 -16.40 1.28
C ALA A 275 10.01 -15.66 1.18
N LEU A 276 10.81 -15.65 2.26
CA LEU A 276 12.14 -15.02 2.27
C LEU A 276 13.12 -15.76 1.36
N ALA A 277 13.14 -17.09 1.38
CA ALA A 277 14.06 -17.87 0.57
C ALA A 277 13.72 -17.78 -0.93
N SER A 278 12.44 -17.74 -1.29
CA SER A 278 12.02 -17.47 -2.68
C SER A 278 12.37 -16.04 -3.10
N LEU A 279 12.25 -15.05 -2.21
CA LEU A 279 12.73 -13.69 -2.47
C LEU A 279 14.24 -13.65 -2.74
N ARG A 280 15.04 -14.33 -1.92
CA ARG A 280 16.50 -14.43 -2.13
C ARG A 280 16.82 -15.08 -3.47
N ARG A 281 16.14 -16.16 -3.83
CA ARG A 281 16.33 -16.88 -5.10
C ARG A 281 16.09 -15.96 -6.30
N VAL A 282 14.96 -15.26 -6.32
CA VAL A 282 14.63 -14.38 -7.45
C VAL A 282 15.47 -13.11 -7.47
N TYR A 283 15.84 -12.57 -6.30
CA TYR A 283 16.79 -11.47 -6.21
C TYR A 283 18.13 -11.83 -6.83
N SER A 284 18.69 -13.00 -6.49
CA SER A 284 19.96 -13.48 -7.05
C SER A 284 19.87 -13.68 -8.56
N ALA A 285 18.77 -14.23 -9.06
CA ALA A 285 18.57 -14.40 -10.49
C ALA A 285 18.50 -13.06 -11.25
N VAL A 286 17.91 -12.03 -10.66
CA VAL A 286 17.76 -10.71 -11.30
C VAL A 286 19.01 -9.85 -11.18
N THR A 287 19.71 -9.89 -10.05
CA THR A 287 20.85 -9.00 -9.75
C THR A 287 22.21 -9.65 -9.94
N GLN A 288 22.27 -10.98 -10.09
CA GLN A 288 23.50 -11.77 -10.11
C GLN A 288 24.36 -11.59 -8.84
N LYS A 289 23.71 -11.25 -7.71
CA LYS A 289 24.33 -11.02 -6.41
C LYS A 289 23.53 -11.74 -5.31
N GLY A 290 24.20 -12.16 -4.24
CA GLY A 290 23.52 -12.65 -3.05
C GLY A 290 22.73 -11.54 -2.37
N MET A 291 21.50 -11.84 -1.92
CA MET A 291 20.71 -10.92 -1.09
C MET A 291 21.29 -10.89 0.33
N VAL A 292 21.89 -9.77 0.72
CA VAL A 292 22.48 -9.58 2.05
C VAL A 292 21.72 -8.48 2.79
N VAL A 293 21.42 -8.73 4.07
CA VAL A 293 20.78 -7.74 4.97
C VAL A 293 21.67 -7.52 6.19
N GLN A 294 21.75 -6.28 6.67
CA GLN A 294 22.44 -5.96 7.93
C GLN A 294 21.45 -5.62 9.04
N TYR A 295 20.31 -5.03 8.69
CA TYR A 295 19.28 -4.64 9.63
C TYR A 295 17.93 -5.15 9.17
N VAL A 296 17.25 -5.90 10.03
CA VAL A 296 15.87 -6.34 9.82
C VAL A 296 15.03 -5.75 10.92
N LEU A 297 13.97 -5.03 10.59
CA LEU A 297 13.03 -4.50 11.57
C LEU A 297 11.70 -5.24 11.46
N GLY A 298 11.26 -5.77 12.59
CA GLY A 298 10.02 -6.55 12.67
C GLY A 298 9.35 -6.45 14.02
N ASP A 299 8.26 -7.18 14.13
CA ASP A 299 7.44 -7.24 15.32
C ASP A 299 7.94 -8.32 16.28
N ALA A 300 7.30 -8.42 17.44
CA ALA A 300 7.61 -9.42 18.47
C ALA A 300 6.96 -10.76 18.10
N ASP A 301 7.33 -11.28 16.92
CA ASP A 301 6.83 -12.51 16.33
C ASP A 301 7.98 -13.50 16.15
N TYR A 302 7.90 -14.64 16.85
CA TYR A 302 8.94 -15.67 16.82
C TYR A 302 9.02 -16.37 15.47
N ALA A 303 7.90 -16.56 14.76
CA ALA A 303 7.90 -17.18 13.44
C ALA A 303 8.65 -16.32 12.43
N GLN A 304 8.42 -15.00 12.46
CA GLN A 304 9.18 -14.05 11.66
C GLN A 304 10.66 -14.02 12.06
N TYR A 305 10.96 -13.93 13.37
CA TYR A 305 12.33 -13.87 13.87
C TYR A 305 13.14 -15.11 13.47
N ASN A 306 12.61 -16.30 13.73
CA ASN A 306 13.27 -17.57 13.43
C ASN A 306 13.47 -17.75 11.92
N ALA A 307 12.45 -17.43 11.10
CA ALA A 307 12.57 -17.49 9.65
C ALA A 307 13.68 -16.57 9.12
N CYS A 308 13.80 -15.35 9.63
CA CYS A 308 14.91 -14.47 9.28
C CYS A 308 16.26 -15.06 9.71
N LYS A 309 16.35 -15.69 10.88
CA LYS A 309 17.60 -16.32 11.35
C LYS A 309 18.04 -17.49 10.49
N VAL A 310 17.10 -18.33 10.05
CA VAL A 310 17.38 -19.46 9.16
C VAL A 310 17.75 -18.98 7.76
N VAL A 311 16.96 -18.09 7.16
CA VAL A 311 17.16 -17.68 5.75
C VAL A 311 18.33 -16.72 5.55
N PHE A 312 18.73 -15.98 6.58
CA PHE A 312 19.87 -15.06 6.57
C PHE A 312 20.98 -15.50 7.52
N GLU A 313 21.14 -16.81 7.74
CA GLU A 313 22.22 -17.36 8.58
C GLU A 313 23.62 -16.98 8.09
N ASP A 314 23.76 -16.79 6.77
CA ASP A 314 24.98 -16.35 6.08
C ASP A 314 25.23 -14.84 6.21
N CYS A 315 24.26 -14.09 6.75
CA CYS A 315 24.35 -12.64 6.93
C CYS A 315 24.67 -12.29 8.38
N LYS A 316 25.63 -11.39 8.59
CA LYS A 316 25.83 -10.74 9.89
C LYS A 316 24.78 -9.63 10.07
N PHE A 317 23.59 -9.99 10.51
CA PHE A 317 22.47 -9.06 10.66
C PHE A 317 21.98 -8.89 12.11
N THR A 318 21.41 -7.72 12.40
CA THR A 318 20.71 -7.41 13.63
C THR A 318 19.20 -7.39 13.37
N TYR A 319 18.46 -8.19 14.14
CA TYR A 319 16.99 -8.13 14.17
C TYR A 319 16.57 -7.08 15.19
N ILE A 320 16.01 -5.97 14.71
CA ILE A 320 15.58 -4.82 15.48
C ILE A 320 14.12 -4.99 15.84
N MET A 321 13.84 -4.95 17.14
CA MET A 321 12.50 -4.99 17.69
C MET A 321 11.84 -3.60 17.55
N CYS A 322 10.69 -3.55 16.91
CA CYS A 322 9.88 -2.35 16.76
C CYS A 322 9.58 -1.68 18.12
N PHE A 323 10.13 -0.49 18.35
CA PHE A 323 9.98 0.23 19.62
C PHE A 323 8.52 0.61 19.92
N PHE A 324 7.69 0.81 18.91
CA PHE A 324 6.25 1.05 19.12
C PHE A 324 5.59 -0.13 19.83
N HIS A 325 5.89 -1.36 19.40
CA HIS A 325 5.35 -2.58 20.02
C HIS A 325 5.85 -2.78 21.46
N VAL A 326 7.12 -2.43 21.74
CA VAL A 326 7.63 -2.37 23.12
C VAL A 326 6.77 -1.43 23.96
N MET A 327 6.52 -0.21 23.47
CA MET A 327 5.75 0.79 24.22
C MET A 327 4.28 0.42 24.41
N VAL A 328 3.64 -0.24 23.43
CA VAL A 328 2.27 -0.76 23.59
C VAL A 328 2.21 -1.76 24.75
N LYS A 329 3.17 -2.68 24.83
CA LYS A 329 3.22 -3.67 25.91
C LYS A 329 3.61 -3.08 27.26
N VAL A 330 4.51 -2.10 27.28
CA VAL A 330 4.79 -1.33 28.51
C VAL A 330 3.53 -0.64 28.99
N GLN A 331 2.80 0.06 28.12
CA GLN A 331 1.56 0.74 28.49
C GLN A 331 0.51 -0.22 29.04
N GLU A 332 0.30 -1.37 28.40
CA GLU A 332 -0.57 -2.43 28.92
C GLU A 332 -0.19 -2.85 30.35
N ARG A 333 1.10 -3.04 30.61
CA ARG A 333 1.63 -3.46 31.90
C ARG A 333 1.64 -2.37 32.97
N THR A 334 1.60 -1.10 32.58
CA THR A 334 1.56 0.04 33.52
C THR A 334 0.14 0.55 33.81
N LYS A 335 -0.92 0.01 33.18
CA LYS A 335 -2.32 0.51 33.33
C LYS A 335 -2.83 0.54 34.77
N GLY A 336 -2.39 -0.39 35.62
CA GLY A 336 -2.81 -0.48 37.03
C GLY A 336 -1.92 0.31 38.01
N LEU A 337 -0.86 0.97 37.52
CA LEU A 337 0.06 1.70 38.38
C LEU A 337 -0.44 3.13 38.65
N PRO A 338 -0.06 3.73 39.80
CA PRO A 338 -0.19 5.16 39.99
C PRO A 338 0.38 5.96 38.82
N GLY A 339 -0.35 6.99 38.37
CA GLY A 339 -0.03 7.72 37.15
C GLY A 339 1.40 8.27 37.10
N TYR A 340 1.92 8.77 38.23
CA TYR A 340 3.30 9.27 38.31
C TYR A 340 4.35 8.16 38.11
N LEU A 341 4.08 6.93 38.59
CA LEU A 341 4.96 5.77 38.36
C LEU A 341 4.91 5.32 36.91
N ALA A 342 3.72 5.27 36.31
CA ALA A 342 3.58 4.94 34.90
C ALA A 342 4.35 5.94 34.01
N VAL A 343 4.26 7.24 34.30
CA VAL A 343 5.04 8.28 33.60
C VAL A 343 6.54 8.07 33.79
N SER A 344 7.00 7.84 35.02
CA SER A 344 8.42 7.61 35.32
C SER A 344 8.99 6.38 34.60
N VAL A 345 8.24 5.26 34.55
CA VAL A 345 8.61 4.06 33.80
C VAL A 345 8.75 4.37 32.31
N LEU A 346 7.77 5.07 31.72
CA LEU A 346 7.82 5.46 30.31
C LEU A 346 9.05 6.34 30.04
N GLU A 347 9.28 7.38 30.83
CA GLU A 347 10.45 8.28 30.68
C GLU A 347 11.76 7.50 30.71
N THR A 348 11.91 6.60 31.66
CA THR A 348 13.09 5.75 31.84
C THR A 348 13.36 4.87 30.61
N ILE A 349 12.32 4.26 30.05
CA ILE A 349 12.43 3.41 28.84
C ILE A 349 12.76 4.25 27.61
N TYR A 350 12.22 5.46 27.51
CA TYR A 350 12.62 6.41 26.46
C TYR A 350 14.09 6.83 26.60
N ASP A 351 14.59 7.06 27.81
CA ASP A 351 16.02 7.35 28.01
C ASP A 351 16.90 6.18 27.58
N MET A 352 16.50 4.95 27.89
CA MET A 352 17.19 3.75 27.39
C MET A 352 17.15 3.65 25.86
N HIS A 353 15.98 3.92 25.25
CA HIS A 353 15.81 3.84 23.79
C HIS A 353 16.73 4.82 23.07
N PHE A 354 16.88 6.03 23.62
CA PHE A 354 17.71 7.11 23.10
C PHE A 354 19.16 7.09 23.62
N ALA A 355 19.61 6.00 24.23
CA ALA A 355 21.01 5.84 24.59
C ALA A 355 21.89 6.00 23.34
N SER A 356 22.95 6.81 23.44
CA SER A 356 23.87 7.09 22.34
C SER A 356 24.86 5.96 22.08
N SER A 357 24.98 5.01 23.01
CA SER A 357 25.92 3.89 22.92
C SER A 357 25.47 2.71 23.79
N ALA A 358 26.09 1.55 23.56
CA ALA A 358 25.90 0.35 24.37
C ALA A 358 26.27 0.57 25.84
N SER A 359 27.33 1.36 26.13
CA SER A 359 27.74 1.65 27.51
C SER A 359 26.74 2.56 28.22
N THR A 360 26.24 3.60 27.55
CA THR A 360 25.16 4.45 28.08
C THR A 360 23.90 3.64 28.35
N PHE A 361 23.52 2.76 27.42
CA PHE A 361 22.37 1.88 27.61
C PHE A 361 22.56 0.94 28.80
N GLN A 362 23.73 0.33 28.95
CA GLN A 362 24.02 -0.57 30.07
C GLN A 362 23.96 0.15 31.41
N HIS A 363 24.48 1.38 31.49
CA HIS A 363 24.36 2.21 32.69
C HIS A 363 22.90 2.53 33.02
N LEU A 364 22.10 2.94 32.03
CA LEU A 364 20.67 3.21 32.21
C LEU A 364 19.90 1.94 32.61
N LYS A 365 20.20 0.79 31.99
CA LYS A 365 19.64 -0.52 32.33
C LYS A 365 19.86 -0.82 33.82
N GLN A 366 21.11 -0.80 34.27
CA GLN A 366 21.47 -1.08 35.67
C GLN A 366 20.78 -0.12 36.65
N LYS A 367 20.85 1.18 36.37
CA LYS A 367 20.22 2.21 37.22
C LYS A 367 18.72 2.01 37.33
N SER A 368 18.05 1.72 36.21
CA SER A 368 16.59 1.57 36.15
C SER A 368 16.12 0.30 36.83
N SER A 369 16.81 -0.83 36.58
CA SER A 369 16.55 -2.09 37.28
C SER A 369 16.66 -1.93 38.79
N TYR A 370 17.69 -1.23 39.27
CA TYR A 370 17.82 -0.92 40.70
C TYR A 370 16.63 -0.10 41.21
N LEU A 371 16.32 1.04 40.56
CA LEU A 371 15.24 1.93 41.00
C LEU A 371 13.86 1.28 40.97
N TRP A 372 13.56 0.47 39.94
CA TRP A 372 12.28 -0.24 39.86
C TRP A 372 12.16 -1.31 40.94
N ARG A 373 13.25 -1.98 41.33
CA ARG A 373 13.24 -2.98 42.41
C ARG A 373 13.12 -2.37 43.81
N GLN A 374 13.50 -1.11 44.00
CA GLN A 374 13.30 -0.39 45.27
C GLN A 374 11.83 -0.04 45.54
N ASN A 375 10.98 -0.02 44.50
CA ASN A 375 9.55 0.26 44.66
C ASN A 375 8.75 -1.04 44.57
N PRO A 376 8.10 -1.50 45.66
CA PRO A 376 7.34 -2.76 45.66
C PRO A 376 6.27 -2.85 44.55
N LEU A 377 5.67 -1.73 44.14
CA LEU A 377 4.67 -1.70 43.06
C LEU A 377 5.27 -1.93 41.67
N LEU A 378 6.57 -1.70 41.50
CA LEU A 378 7.29 -1.84 40.23
C LEU A 378 8.07 -3.15 40.12
N VAL A 379 8.24 -3.91 41.20
CA VAL A 379 8.95 -5.21 41.17
C VAL A 379 8.36 -6.17 40.11
N PRO A 380 7.03 -6.37 40.02
CA PRO A 380 6.47 -7.25 38.98
C PRO A 380 6.73 -6.72 37.57
N PHE A 381 6.70 -5.39 37.39
CA PHE A 381 7.01 -4.76 36.12
C PHE A 381 8.49 -4.95 35.74
N ALA A 382 9.41 -4.77 36.69
CA ALA A 382 10.85 -4.93 36.47
C ALA A 382 11.19 -6.35 36.03
N GLN A 383 10.67 -7.37 36.72
CA GLN A 383 10.84 -8.78 36.36
C GLN A 383 10.33 -9.07 34.95
N TYR A 384 9.13 -8.58 34.62
CA TYR A 384 8.58 -8.71 33.27
C TYR A 384 9.47 -8.01 32.22
N PHE A 385 9.87 -6.77 32.47
CA PHE A 385 10.59 -5.97 31.49
C PHE A 385 11.99 -6.52 31.23
N GLU A 386 12.68 -6.99 32.28
CA GLU A 386 13.99 -7.65 32.16
C GLU A 386 13.89 -8.92 31.30
N ALA A 387 13.00 -9.84 31.68
CA ALA A 387 12.84 -11.11 30.98
C ALA A 387 12.45 -10.93 29.50
N VAL A 388 11.54 -9.99 29.19
CA VAL A 388 10.98 -9.86 27.84
C VAL A 388 11.77 -8.90 26.97
N TRP A 389 12.24 -7.77 27.50
CA TRP A 389 12.79 -6.68 26.67
C TRP A 389 14.28 -6.44 26.87
N LEU A 390 14.93 -7.10 27.83
CA LEU A 390 16.36 -6.94 28.08
C LEU A 390 17.16 -8.23 27.95
N GLU A 391 16.51 -9.39 28.05
CA GLU A 391 17.16 -10.71 28.07
C GLU A 391 16.67 -11.66 26.96
N SER A 392 15.55 -11.34 26.29
CA SER A 392 15.03 -12.16 25.19
C SER A 392 15.67 -11.84 23.83
N SER A 393 15.32 -12.63 22.82
CA SER A 393 15.60 -12.40 21.40
C SER A 393 15.08 -11.05 20.87
N PHE A 394 14.13 -10.41 21.57
CA PHE A 394 13.53 -9.13 21.20
C PHE A 394 14.10 -7.93 21.97
N SER A 395 15.30 -8.09 22.55
CA SER A 395 15.98 -7.06 23.34
C SER A 395 16.54 -5.90 22.52
N ALA A 396 16.62 -6.03 21.20
CA ALA A 396 17.30 -5.07 20.32
C ALA A 396 16.36 -3.94 19.83
N TRP A 397 15.99 -3.00 20.70
CA TRP A 397 15.09 -1.87 20.39
C TRP A 397 15.75 -0.50 20.57
N GLN A 398 17.06 -0.44 20.82
CA GLN A 398 17.81 0.79 21.11
C GLN A 398 18.23 1.52 19.84
N CYS A 399 18.26 2.85 19.86
CA CYS A 399 18.61 3.66 18.69
C CYS A 399 20.05 3.46 18.23
N TYR A 400 21.01 3.23 19.14
CA TYR A 400 22.42 3.08 18.78
C TYR A 400 22.73 1.82 17.94
N LEU A 401 21.78 0.91 17.78
CA LEU A 401 21.94 -0.29 16.96
C LEU A 401 21.92 0.00 15.46
N THR A 402 21.36 1.14 15.05
CA THR A 402 21.32 1.59 13.67
C THR A 402 21.94 2.97 13.52
N PRO A 403 22.36 3.36 12.30
CA PRO A 403 22.80 4.73 12.05
C PRO A 403 21.68 5.74 12.33
N PRO A 404 22.01 6.99 12.69
CA PRO A 404 21.03 8.05 12.87
C PRO A 404 20.15 8.24 11.62
N GLY A 405 18.86 8.47 11.83
CA GLY A 405 17.87 8.66 10.76
C GLY A 405 17.11 7.40 10.39
N TYR A 406 17.65 6.22 10.66
CA TYR A 406 17.03 4.96 10.29
C TYR A 406 15.77 4.66 11.13
N ALA A 407 14.89 3.81 10.61
CA ALA A 407 13.65 3.46 11.29
C ALA A 407 13.90 2.65 12.57
N THR A 408 13.23 3.01 13.66
CA THR A 408 13.17 2.20 14.90
C THR A 408 11.77 1.68 15.20
N THR A 409 10.83 1.90 14.28
CA THR A 409 9.46 1.39 14.32
C THR A 409 9.07 0.86 12.94
N ASN A 410 8.05 0.01 12.88
CA ASN A 410 7.53 -0.57 11.63
C ASN A 410 6.62 0.41 10.85
N ASN A 411 6.59 1.68 11.26
CA ASN A 411 5.75 2.69 10.63
C ASN A 411 5.96 2.85 9.11
N PRO A 412 7.17 2.72 8.52
CA PRO A 412 7.34 2.79 7.06
C PRO A 412 6.49 1.76 6.31
N VAL A 413 6.57 0.48 6.68
CA VAL A 413 5.77 -0.58 6.03
C VAL A 413 4.30 -0.53 6.43
N GLU A 414 3.97 -0.16 7.67
CA GLU A 414 2.57 0.03 8.09
C GLU A 414 1.87 1.18 7.32
N GLN A 415 2.60 2.26 7.03
CA GLN A 415 2.12 3.34 6.18
C GLN A 415 1.84 2.85 4.77
N PHE A 416 2.74 2.03 4.21
CA PHE A 416 2.50 1.40 2.93
C PHE A 416 1.29 0.46 2.97
N ASN A 417 1.12 -0.33 4.04
CA ASN A 417 -0.06 -1.19 4.23
C ASN A 417 -1.37 -0.40 4.24
N ARG A 418 -1.36 0.84 4.76
CA ARG A 418 -2.51 1.76 4.66
C ARG A 418 -2.74 2.27 3.24
N VAL A 419 -1.67 2.55 2.49
CA VAL A 419 -1.73 2.91 1.05
C VAL A 419 -2.30 1.75 0.24
N LEU A 420 -1.77 0.53 0.42
CA LEU A 420 -2.24 -0.68 -0.24
C LEU A 420 -3.76 -0.87 -0.05
N LYS A 421 -4.21 -0.75 1.20
CA LYS A 421 -5.63 -0.84 1.56
C LYS A 421 -6.47 0.31 1.00
N ARG A 422 -5.95 1.53 0.99
CA ARG A 422 -6.71 2.72 0.57
C ARG A 422 -6.84 2.79 -0.94
N ASP A 423 -5.75 2.57 -1.67
CA ASP A 423 -5.63 2.94 -3.08
C ASP A 423 -5.85 1.76 -4.02
N TYR A 424 -5.51 0.54 -3.60
CA TYR A 424 -5.60 -0.64 -4.46
C TYR A 424 -6.78 -1.53 -4.13
N THR A 425 -7.09 -1.76 -2.84
CA THR A 425 -8.27 -2.55 -2.46
C THR A 425 -9.48 -1.71 -2.08
N LEU A 426 -9.35 -0.38 -2.01
CA LEU A 426 -10.42 0.53 -1.58
C LEU A 426 -11.07 0.12 -0.24
N ARG A 427 -10.27 -0.48 0.64
CA ARG A 427 -10.64 -1.08 1.94
C ARG A 427 -11.70 -2.18 1.81
N GLN A 428 -11.76 -2.84 0.65
CA GLN A 428 -12.64 -3.97 0.38
C GLN A 428 -11.88 -5.29 0.50
N ARG A 429 -12.63 -6.36 0.79
CA ARG A 429 -12.13 -7.74 0.70
C ARG A 429 -12.41 -8.27 -0.69
N LEU A 430 -11.36 -8.36 -1.50
CA LEU A 430 -11.44 -8.78 -2.89
C LEU A 430 -11.43 -10.31 -3.01
N LYS A 431 -11.95 -10.82 -4.12
CA LYS A 431 -11.70 -12.22 -4.50
C LYS A 431 -10.25 -12.37 -4.97
N MET A 432 -9.72 -13.58 -4.91
CA MET A 432 -8.29 -13.83 -5.12
C MET A 432 -7.83 -13.42 -6.52
N GLY A 433 -8.58 -13.73 -7.58
CA GLY A 433 -8.20 -13.30 -8.94
C GLY A 433 -8.12 -11.78 -9.10
N THR A 434 -9.09 -11.04 -8.52
CA THR A 434 -9.08 -9.57 -8.46
C THR A 434 -7.95 -9.05 -7.59
N LEU A 435 -7.70 -9.66 -6.42
CA LEU A 435 -6.62 -9.25 -5.52
C LEU A 435 -5.27 -9.33 -6.23
N LEU A 436 -4.94 -10.47 -6.85
CA LEU A 436 -3.66 -10.65 -7.55
C LEU A 436 -3.46 -9.59 -8.63
N ARG A 437 -4.52 -9.26 -9.38
CA ARG A 437 -4.49 -8.18 -10.38
C ARG A 437 -4.21 -6.81 -9.76
N GLU A 438 -4.82 -6.47 -8.63
CA GLU A 438 -4.56 -5.19 -7.95
C GLU A 438 -3.15 -5.14 -7.34
N LEU A 439 -2.63 -6.28 -6.87
CA LEU A 439 -1.24 -6.39 -6.40
C LEU A 439 -0.24 -6.25 -7.57
N GLU A 440 -0.51 -6.85 -8.73
CA GLU A 440 0.29 -6.65 -9.95
C GLU A 440 0.33 -5.17 -10.37
N LYS A 441 -0.83 -4.50 -10.41
CA LYS A 441 -0.90 -3.06 -10.67
C LYS A 441 -0.11 -2.25 -9.66
N CYS A 442 -0.15 -2.64 -8.38
CA CYS A 442 0.66 -2.03 -7.33
C CYS A 442 2.15 -2.19 -7.61
N CYS A 443 2.61 -3.39 -7.96
CA CYS A 443 4.00 -3.62 -8.32
C CYS A 443 4.43 -2.80 -9.54
N VAL A 444 3.60 -2.71 -10.59
CA VAL A 444 3.86 -1.87 -11.77
C VAL A 444 4.01 -0.41 -11.36
N HIS A 445 3.00 0.15 -10.68
CA HIS A 445 3.01 1.56 -10.27
C HIS A 445 4.20 1.87 -9.36
N GLU A 446 4.46 1.04 -8.36
CA GLU A 446 5.60 1.24 -7.47
C GLU A 446 6.92 1.12 -8.24
N SER A 447 7.04 0.23 -9.24
CA SER A 447 8.25 0.09 -10.04
C SER A 447 8.53 1.28 -10.97
N THR A 448 7.48 1.94 -11.50
CA THR A 448 7.62 3.10 -12.41
C THR A 448 7.68 4.43 -11.69
N LYS A 449 7.30 4.46 -10.41
CA LYS A 449 7.29 5.68 -9.59
C LYS A 449 8.72 6.17 -9.33
N PRO A 450 9.05 7.44 -9.67
CA PRO A 450 10.34 8.02 -9.37
C PRO A 450 10.42 8.30 -7.86
N GLN A 451 10.90 7.32 -7.10
CA GLN A 451 11.14 7.46 -5.67
C GLN A 451 12.65 7.44 -5.42
N ILE A 452 13.18 8.59 -5.02
CA ILE A 452 14.60 8.75 -4.70
C ILE A 452 14.88 8.05 -3.38
N PHE A 453 15.90 7.21 -3.36
CA PHE A 453 16.44 6.63 -2.14
C PHE A 453 17.42 7.60 -1.50
N ARG A 454 17.25 7.89 -0.20
CA ARG A 454 18.11 8.86 0.50
C ARG A 454 19.15 8.17 1.38
N ASP A 455 20.41 8.39 1.07
CA ASP A 455 21.53 7.83 1.84
C ASP A 455 21.90 8.68 3.06
N GLN A 456 21.43 9.93 3.13
CA GLN A 456 21.67 10.83 4.26
C GLN A 456 20.36 11.32 4.89
N PRO A 457 20.31 11.44 6.24
CA PRO A 457 19.14 11.97 6.94
C PRO A 457 18.87 13.43 6.57
N GLU A 458 17.61 13.74 6.30
CA GLU A 458 17.16 15.10 6.02
C GLU A 458 16.12 15.57 7.05
N PRO A 459 16.14 16.86 7.44
CA PRO A 459 15.13 17.40 8.33
C PRO A 459 13.77 17.42 7.64
N SER A 460 12.79 16.77 8.26
CA SER A 460 11.41 16.76 7.75
C SER A 460 10.80 18.16 7.72
N LYS A 461 9.77 18.37 6.88
CA LYS A 461 9.02 19.64 6.86
C LYS A 461 8.45 20.02 8.24
N SER A 462 8.09 19.03 9.06
CA SER A 462 7.60 19.29 10.43
C SER A 462 8.70 19.80 11.35
N ILE A 463 9.91 19.22 11.32
CA ILE A 463 11.07 19.69 12.08
C ILE A 463 11.51 21.08 11.61
N GLN A 464 11.51 21.33 10.30
CA GLN A 464 11.83 22.65 9.76
C GLN A 464 10.85 23.73 10.25
N ARG A 465 9.55 23.44 10.21
CA ARG A 465 8.52 24.37 10.73
C ARG A 465 8.63 24.56 12.25
N ARG A 466 8.90 23.48 13.00
CA ARG A 466 9.11 23.53 14.45
C ARG A 466 10.29 24.43 14.81
N ALA A 467 11.45 24.22 14.19
CA ALA A 467 12.65 25.02 14.44
C ALA A 467 12.40 26.51 14.16
N LYS A 468 11.75 26.84 13.03
CA LYS A 468 11.38 28.23 12.68
C LYS A 468 10.49 28.88 13.74
N GLN A 469 9.49 28.15 14.22
CA GLN A 469 8.55 28.68 15.20
C GLN A 469 9.19 28.83 16.59
N LEU A 470 9.94 27.84 17.05
CA LEU A 470 10.68 27.93 18.32
C LEU A 470 11.72 29.05 18.33
N ALA A 471 12.36 29.30 17.19
CA ALA A 471 13.27 30.42 17.00
C ALA A 471 12.52 31.77 17.10
N LYS A 472 11.35 31.88 16.46
CA LYS A 472 10.51 33.08 16.51
C LYS A 472 10.05 33.40 17.94
N ASP A 473 9.76 32.36 18.71
CA ASP A 473 9.25 32.48 20.08
C ASP A 473 10.38 32.63 21.13
N GLY A 474 11.64 32.73 20.70
CA GLY A 474 12.79 32.88 21.60
C GLY A 474 13.13 31.63 22.42
N VAL A 475 12.56 30.48 22.07
CA VAL A 475 12.81 29.19 22.73
C VAL A 475 14.10 28.54 22.22
N LEU A 476 14.50 28.85 20.98
CA LEU A 476 15.79 28.52 20.40
C LEU A 476 16.62 29.78 20.22
N VAL A 477 17.78 29.82 20.88
CA VAL A 477 18.71 30.97 20.84
C VAL A 477 20.15 30.51 20.71
N LEU A 478 21.02 31.37 20.19
CA LEU A 478 22.46 31.12 20.27
C LEU A 478 22.90 31.14 21.73
N GLY A 479 23.72 30.17 22.12
CA GLY A 479 24.36 30.17 23.43
C GLY A 479 25.41 31.27 23.52
N ASN A 480 25.45 31.99 24.64
CA ASN A 480 26.51 32.95 24.92
C ASN A 480 27.80 32.21 25.27
N LEU A 481 28.93 32.63 24.68
CA LEU A 481 30.26 32.25 25.12
C LEU A 481 30.99 33.52 25.60
N ALA A 482 31.68 33.41 26.73
CA ALA A 482 32.72 34.37 27.07
C ALA A 482 33.88 34.18 26.07
N MET A 483 34.50 35.27 25.58
CA MET A 483 35.49 35.24 24.48
C MET A 483 36.72 34.36 24.77
N ASP A 484 37.00 34.16 26.04
CA ASP A 484 38.07 33.37 26.65
C ASP A 484 37.81 31.85 26.67
N GLN A 485 36.62 31.39 26.26
CA GLN A 485 36.23 29.97 26.21
C GLN A 485 35.81 29.47 24.82
N MET A 486 36.06 30.25 23.77
CA MET A 486 35.65 29.88 22.41
C MET A 486 36.59 28.83 21.78
N ASP A 487 36.01 27.71 21.37
CA ASP A 487 36.65 26.71 20.51
C ASP A 487 37.10 27.38 19.18
N PRO A 488 38.31 27.12 18.67
CA PRO A 488 38.78 27.64 17.38
C PRO A 488 37.80 27.41 16.22
N ASN A 489 37.03 26.31 16.23
CA ASN A 489 36.00 26.03 15.23
C ASN A 489 34.76 26.91 15.35
N VAL A 490 34.48 27.43 16.55
CA VAL A 490 33.43 28.44 16.78
C VAL A 490 33.92 29.80 16.33
N LEU A 491 35.19 30.13 16.57
CA LEU A 491 35.83 31.37 16.09
C LEU A 491 35.95 31.41 14.55
N ALA A 492 36.10 30.25 13.92
CA ALA A 492 36.14 30.09 12.47
C ALA A 492 34.76 29.92 11.80
N GLY A 493 33.66 29.97 12.57
CA GLY A 493 32.28 29.92 12.04
C GLY A 493 31.77 28.53 11.64
N PHE A 494 32.50 27.46 11.93
CA PHE A 494 32.15 26.08 11.55
C PHE A 494 31.24 25.36 12.56
N SER A 495 31.10 25.89 13.77
CA SER A 495 30.27 25.31 14.84
C SER A 495 29.58 26.38 15.69
N LEU A 496 28.39 26.07 16.19
CA LEU A 496 27.58 26.95 17.03
C LEU A 496 27.18 26.27 18.33
N ARG A 497 26.91 27.10 19.35
CA ARG A 497 26.18 26.68 20.55
C ARG A 497 24.73 27.10 20.40
N VAL A 498 23.80 26.15 20.53
CA VAL A 498 22.36 26.43 20.47
C VAL A 498 21.71 26.03 21.78
N HIS A 499 21.13 27.00 22.46
CA HIS A 499 20.33 26.77 23.66
C HIS A 499 18.88 26.50 23.26
N SER A 500 18.28 25.46 23.83
CA SER A 500 16.85 25.17 23.73
C SER A 500 16.20 25.07 25.09
N ALA A 501 15.00 25.64 25.23
CA ALA A 501 14.14 25.41 26.37
C ALA A 501 12.96 24.50 25.98
N CYS A 502 12.36 23.83 26.97
CA CYS A 502 11.16 23.06 26.75
C CYS A 502 10.02 23.99 26.28
N ALA A 503 9.39 23.64 25.16
CA ALA A 503 8.24 24.39 24.66
C ALA A 503 7.10 24.39 25.70
N PRO A 504 6.47 25.55 25.99
CA PRO A 504 5.32 25.63 26.88
C PRO A 504 4.22 24.60 26.55
N ARG A 505 3.47 24.19 27.56
CA ARG A 505 2.35 23.27 27.37
C ARG A 505 1.05 23.89 27.83
N ILE A 506 0.03 23.78 26.99
CA ILE A 506 -1.31 24.29 27.23
C ILE A 506 -2.29 23.13 27.36
N TRP A 507 -3.22 23.25 28.30
CA TRP A 507 -4.33 22.32 28.40
C TRP A 507 -5.24 22.48 27.18
N ILE A 508 -5.55 21.38 26.49
CA ILE A 508 -6.49 21.38 25.37
C ILE A 508 -7.81 20.74 25.86
N PRO A 509 -8.85 21.54 26.17
CA PRO A 509 -10.10 21.03 26.73
C PRO A 509 -10.77 19.98 25.83
N SER A 510 -10.76 20.20 24.51
CA SER A 510 -11.37 19.30 23.52
C SER A 510 -10.74 17.91 23.48
N ARG A 511 -9.49 17.78 23.94
CA ARG A 511 -8.74 16.51 23.97
C ARG A 511 -8.48 16.00 25.39
N LYS A 512 -8.94 16.73 26.41
CA LYS A 512 -8.74 16.43 27.84
C LYS A 512 -7.29 16.06 28.17
N ARG A 513 -6.33 16.75 27.56
CA ARG A 513 -4.89 16.53 27.79
C ARG A 513 -4.11 17.81 27.59
N THR A 514 -2.96 17.92 28.26
CA THR A 514 -1.99 18.98 28.02
C THR A 514 -1.15 18.64 26.80
N GLU A 515 -1.07 19.55 25.84
CA GLU A 515 -0.20 19.43 24.66
C GLU A 515 0.76 20.63 24.60
N GLU A 516 1.82 20.53 23.79
CA GLU A 516 2.64 21.71 23.49
C GLU A 516 1.80 22.78 22.78
N TYR A 517 2.04 24.06 23.09
CA TYR A 517 1.30 25.19 22.50
C TYR A 517 1.44 25.29 20.97
N LEU A 518 2.47 24.63 20.42
CA LEU A 518 2.74 24.57 19.00
C LEU A 518 1.81 23.57 18.31
N ALA A 519 0.81 24.08 17.58
CA ALA A 519 -0.07 23.27 16.74
C ALA A 519 0.70 22.38 15.73
N THR A 520 1.90 22.80 15.31
CA THR A 520 2.80 22.04 14.43
C THR A 520 3.37 20.79 15.10
N THR A 521 3.38 20.70 16.45
CA THR A 521 3.91 19.58 17.24
C THR A 521 2.91 18.91 18.16
N ALA A 522 1.62 19.25 18.04
CA ALA A 522 0.50 18.47 18.60
C ALA A 522 0.52 16.96 18.23
N GLN A 523 1.39 16.56 17.28
CA GLN A 523 1.64 15.18 16.85
C GLN A 523 2.89 14.51 17.46
N MET A 524 3.77 15.26 18.14
CA MET A 524 5.02 14.73 18.72
C MET A 524 4.78 14.29 20.17
N GLY A 525 5.13 13.04 20.50
CA GLY A 525 4.96 12.52 21.86
C GLY A 525 5.83 13.26 22.88
N VAL A 526 5.33 13.43 24.10
CA VAL A 526 5.98 14.14 25.22
C VAL A 526 7.44 13.72 25.41
N ASN A 527 7.71 12.42 25.36
CA ASN A 527 9.05 11.88 25.55
C ASN A 527 9.99 12.15 24.38
N TYR A 528 9.48 12.28 23.15
CA TYR A 528 10.28 12.67 22.01
C TYR A 528 10.73 14.12 22.10
N ALA A 529 9.81 15.03 22.45
CA ALA A 529 10.15 16.45 22.62
C ALA A 529 11.16 16.66 23.76
N ARG A 530 11.04 15.88 24.86
CA ARG A 530 12.02 15.88 25.96
C ARG A 530 13.45 15.65 25.47
N MET A 531 13.66 14.81 24.45
CA MET A 531 15.00 14.51 23.92
C MET A 531 15.68 15.68 23.21
N GLU A 532 14.96 16.77 22.94
CA GLU A 532 15.56 18.01 22.40
C GLU A 532 16.29 18.81 23.49
N CYS A 533 15.90 18.68 24.76
CA CYS A 533 16.45 19.47 25.88
C CYS A 533 17.11 18.61 26.98
N ALA A 534 16.79 17.31 27.06
CA ALA A 534 17.28 16.44 28.12
C ALA A 534 18.80 16.27 28.07
N GLY A 535 19.46 16.66 29.16
CA GLY A 535 20.93 16.62 29.26
C GLY A 535 21.65 17.74 28.51
N GLN A 536 20.95 18.82 28.16
CA GLN A 536 21.56 19.98 27.51
C GLN A 536 22.66 20.58 28.41
N PRO A 537 23.88 20.81 27.90
CA PRO A 537 24.94 21.49 28.63
C PRO A 537 24.55 22.93 28.98
N TYR A 538 25.17 23.51 30.02
CA TYR A 538 24.94 24.90 30.42
C TYR A 538 25.16 25.89 29.25
N ALA A 539 26.23 25.69 28.48
CA ALA A 539 26.54 26.50 27.29
C ALA A 539 25.64 26.22 26.07
N GLY A 540 24.67 25.30 26.17
CA GLY A 540 23.85 24.84 25.05
C GLY A 540 24.49 23.70 24.25
N TRP A 541 23.71 23.15 23.31
CA TRP A 541 24.13 22.07 22.44
C TRP A 541 25.22 22.50 21.48
N TYR A 542 26.28 21.72 21.36
CA TYR A 542 27.25 21.89 20.29
C TYR A 542 26.68 21.39 18.97
N VAL A 543 26.69 22.25 17.96
CA VAL A 543 26.22 21.99 16.61
C VAL A 543 27.35 22.26 15.64
N ASN A 544 27.83 21.21 14.96
CA ASN A 544 28.80 21.34 13.89
C ASN A 544 28.05 21.41 12.55
N ILE A 545 28.21 22.54 11.86
CA ILE A 545 27.44 22.84 10.64
C ILE A 545 28.02 22.11 9.44
N GLN A 546 29.35 22.03 9.36
CA GLN A 546 30.07 21.36 8.27
C GLN A 546 29.79 19.85 8.26
N LEU A 547 29.80 19.23 9.44
CA LEU A 547 29.51 17.80 9.62
C LEU A 547 28.02 17.50 9.78
N GLN A 548 27.16 18.52 9.76
CA GLN A 548 25.72 18.41 10.01
C GLN A 548 25.35 17.64 11.28
N HIS A 549 26.12 17.86 12.34
CA HIS A 549 26.07 17.06 13.56
C HIS A 549 25.60 17.89 14.76
N CYS A 550 24.76 17.32 15.61
CA CYS A 550 24.34 17.91 16.88
C CYS A 550 24.46 16.90 18.02
N GLN A 551 24.92 17.36 19.19
CA GLN A 551 25.09 16.50 20.37
C GLN A 551 23.77 16.11 21.06
N CYS A 552 22.62 16.67 20.69
CA CYS A 552 21.37 16.38 21.36
C CYS A 552 20.88 14.94 21.11
N LYS A 553 20.21 14.34 22.10
CA LYS A 553 19.68 12.96 22.00
C LYS A 553 18.75 12.78 20.80
N TYR A 554 17.99 13.83 20.46
CA TYR A 554 17.11 13.80 19.29
C TYR A 554 17.87 13.58 17.98
N TRP A 555 19.00 14.27 17.79
CA TRP A 555 19.83 14.13 16.60
C TRP A 555 20.42 12.71 16.50
N TRP A 556 20.91 12.16 17.60
CA TRP A 556 21.44 10.78 17.62
C TRP A 556 20.47 9.74 17.10
N LYS A 557 19.16 9.91 17.33
CA LYS A 557 18.13 9.04 16.74
C LYS A 557 17.86 9.37 15.28
N PHE A 558 17.65 10.64 14.96
CA PHE A 558 16.99 11.04 13.71
C PHE A 558 17.92 11.57 12.62
N GLY A 559 19.22 11.76 12.93
CA GLY A 559 20.20 12.40 12.06
C GLY A 559 19.88 13.87 11.73
N SER A 560 18.85 14.43 12.36
CA SER A 560 18.38 15.79 12.18
C SER A 560 17.65 16.24 13.45
N CYS A 561 17.72 17.53 13.76
CA CYS A 561 17.06 18.10 14.93
C CYS A 561 16.77 19.59 14.74
N ILE A 562 15.99 20.17 15.65
CA ILE A 562 15.67 21.61 15.62
C ILE A 562 16.90 22.51 15.77
N HIS A 563 17.93 22.08 16.51
CA HIS A 563 19.15 22.87 16.73
C HIS A 563 19.99 22.98 15.48
N LEU A 564 20.11 21.87 14.73
CA LEU A 564 20.84 21.85 13.46
C LEU A 564 20.14 22.72 12.41
N VAL A 565 18.81 22.62 12.31
CA VAL A 565 18.04 23.49 11.41
C VAL A 565 18.18 24.96 11.81
N TYR A 566 18.09 25.28 13.10
CA TYR A 566 18.27 26.64 13.58
C TYR A 566 19.68 27.17 13.31
N ALA A 567 20.72 26.36 13.53
CA ALA A 567 22.10 26.72 13.22
C ALA A 567 22.24 27.11 11.75
N PHE A 568 21.73 26.30 10.82
CA PHE A 568 21.71 26.64 9.39
C PHE A 568 20.93 27.92 9.06
N MET A 569 19.78 28.14 9.72
CA MET A 569 18.99 29.36 9.52
C MET A 569 19.75 30.62 9.94
N VAL A 570 20.53 30.52 11.02
CA VAL A 570 21.31 31.65 11.53
C VAL A 570 22.55 31.85 10.67
N THR A 571 23.30 30.81 10.31
CA THR A 571 24.53 30.94 9.50
C THR A 571 24.29 31.33 8.06
N ASN A 572 23.17 30.95 7.44
CA ASN A 572 22.79 31.48 6.13
C ASN A 572 22.44 32.97 6.15
N ARG A 573 22.40 33.58 7.35
CA ARG A 573 22.27 35.02 7.58
C ARG A 573 23.53 35.60 8.21
N LEU A 574 24.68 34.92 8.19
CA LEU A 574 25.95 35.45 8.70
C LEU A 574 26.95 35.58 7.55
N ASP A 575 27.66 36.70 7.46
CA ASP A 575 28.78 36.85 6.54
C ASP A 575 30.01 36.06 7.03
N SER A 576 31.09 36.06 6.24
CA SER A 576 32.37 35.41 6.58
C SER A 576 33.06 35.95 7.83
N GLN A 577 32.50 36.98 8.47
CA GLN A 577 32.95 37.52 9.75
C GLN A 577 31.95 37.30 10.89
N GLY A 578 30.90 36.49 10.68
CA GLY A 578 29.91 36.18 11.70
C GLY A 578 28.96 37.35 12.02
N LYS A 579 28.82 38.34 11.13
CA LYS A 579 27.83 39.43 11.27
C LYS A 579 26.55 39.11 10.51
N ARG A 580 25.41 39.51 11.08
CA ARG A 580 24.09 39.29 10.46
C ARG A 580 23.95 40.06 9.15
N VAL A 581 23.68 39.34 8.05
CA VAL A 581 23.30 39.87 6.74
C VAL A 581 21.78 39.74 6.60
N LEU A 582 21.12 40.82 6.16
CA LEU A 582 19.66 40.95 6.08
C LEU A 582 19.03 40.04 5.02
#